data_AF-A0A2A3EUE5-F1
#
_entry.id   AF-A0A2A3EUE5-F1
#
_cell.length_a   1.000
_cell.length_b   1.000
_cell.length_c   1.000
_cell.angle_alpha   90.00
_cell.angle_beta   90.00
_cell.angle_gamma   90.00
#
_symmetry.space_group_name_H-M   'P 1'
#
loop_
_entity.id
_entity.type
_entity.pdbx_description
1 polymer ?
#
loop_
_entity_poly.entity_id
_entity_poly.type
_entity_poly.pdbx_seq_one_letter_code
_entity_poly.pdbx_strand_id
1 'polypeptide(L)'
;MQLGHGLKVLSYWIDGSFTSSKLNPGDIDITALIDGVASAPTAGYDDWVNPADKWKTLVHPLVGRTINVDGYGIVKAPDGTPAANTYRSMRGYWDDWWQRCRSTGEEMSKGYVEVVF
;
A
#
# COMPACT_ATOMS: atom_id res chain seq x y z
N MET A 1 20.50 -22.42 -5.93
CA MET A 1 20.05 -21.43 -4.92
C MET A 1 19.49 -20.26 -5.72
N GLN A 2 18.17 -20.14 -5.81
CA GLN A 2 17.52 -19.04 -6.55
C GLN A 2 17.71 -17.78 -5.71
N LEU A 3 18.32 -16.73 -6.29
CA LEU A 3 18.41 -15.43 -5.64
C LEU A 3 16.96 -14.96 -5.40
N GLY A 4 16.58 -14.73 -4.15
CA GLY A 4 15.26 -14.18 -3.84
C GLY A 4 15.14 -12.78 -4.44
N HIS A 5 14.32 -12.63 -5.47
CA HIS A 5 14.08 -11.37 -6.16
C HIS A 5 12.90 -10.61 -5.51
N GLY A 6 13.01 -10.28 -4.21
CA GLY A 6 12.10 -9.38 -3.49
C GLY A 6 10.59 -9.53 -3.77
N LEU A 7 9.85 -8.43 -3.60
CA LEU A 7 8.44 -8.33 -4.00
C LEU A 7 8.34 -7.67 -5.39
N LYS A 8 7.60 -8.28 -6.31
CA LYS A 8 7.27 -7.66 -7.61
C LYS A 8 6.05 -6.76 -7.41
N VAL A 9 6.30 -5.48 -7.19
CA VAL A 9 5.25 -4.46 -7.13
C VAL A 9 4.78 -4.13 -8.55
N LEU A 10 3.46 -4.12 -8.73
CA LEU A 10 2.77 -3.75 -9.96
C LEU A 10 2.38 -2.27 -9.95
N SER A 11 1.82 -1.81 -8.83
CA SER A 11 1.50 -0.40 -8.61
C SER A 11 1.49 -0.04 -7.12
N TYR A 12 1.61 1.25 -6.85
CA TYR A 12 1.31 1.85 -5.54
C TYR A 12 0.11 2.78 -5.67
N TRP A 13 -0.80 2.68 -4.71
CA TRP A 13 -1.88 3.65 -4.49
C TRP A 13 -1.49 4.51 -3.31
N ILE A 14 -1.37 5.82 -3.52
CA ILE A 14 -0.85 6.75 -2.54
C ILE A 14 -1.95 7.74 -2.16
N ASP A 15 -2.19 7.86 -0.86
CA ASP A 15 -3.08 8.86 -0.27
C ASP A 15 -2.44 9.49 0.99
N GLY A 16 -3.22 9.81 2.03
CA GLY A 16 -2.76 10.54 3.21
C GLY A 16 -2.66 12.05 2.98
N SER A 17 -2.27 12.81 4.01
CA SER A 17 -2.23 14.28 3.89
C SER A 17 -1.29 14.81 2.80
N PHE A 18 -0.29 14.05 2.36
CA PHE A 18 0.63 14.48 1.28
C PHE A 18 -0.01 14.57 -0.11
N THR A 19 -1.16 13.95 -0.34
CA THR A 19 -1.94 14.07 -1.59
C THR A 19 -3.07 15.10 -1.50
N SER A 20 -3.06 15.94 -0.45
CA SER A 20 -4.10 16.95 -0.20
C SER A 20 -3.55 18.38 -0.32
N SER A 21 -4.43 19.38 -0.17
CA SER A 21 -4.07 20.80 -0.11
C SER A 21 -3.63 21.29 1.28
N LYS A 22 -3.44 20.40 2.26
CA LYS A 22 -2.99 20.77 3.61
C LYS A 22 -1.63 21.45 3.56
N LEU A 23 -1.50 22.61 4.22
CA LEU A 23 -0.25 23.39 4.27
C LEU A 23 0.91 22.62 4.91
N ASN A 24 0.61 21.81 5.94
CA ASN A 24 1.58 21.01 6.67
C ASN A 24 1.13 19.53 6.66
N PRO A 25 1.41 18.77 5.58
CA PRO A 25 1.11 17.35 5.54
C PRO A 25 2.00 16.58 6.53
N GLY A 26 1.48 15.49 7.10
CA GLY A 26 2.10 14.74 8.17
C GLY A 26 1.91 13.23 8.13
N ASP A 27 1.26 12.69 7.10
CA ASP A 27 0.96 11.25 6.97
C ASP A 27 0.87 10.82 5.51
N ILE A 28 1.43 9.64 5.20
CA ILE A 28 1.32 8.98 3.90
C ILE A 28 0.59 7.67 4.10
N ASP A 29 -0.52 7.50 3.41
CA ASP A 29 -1.18 6.21 3.30
C ASP A 29 -0.75 5.56 1.99
N ILE A 30 -0.42 4.27 2.00
CA ILE A 30 0.02 3.57 0.79
C ILE A 30 -0.54 2.15 0.72
N THR A 31 -1.03 1.77 -0.45
CA THR A 31 -1.39 0.38 -0.78
C THR A 31 -0.51 -0.13 -1.92
N ALA A 32 0.26 -1.18 -1.67
CA ALA A 32 1.10 -1.85 -2.66
C ALA A 32 0.32 -2.99 -3.33
N LEU A 33 0.16 -2.93 -4.65
CA LEU A 33 -0.33 -4.05 -5.44
C LEU A 33 0.85 -4.93 -5.85
N ILE A 34 0.88 -6.18 -5.38
CA ILE A 34 2.03 -7.08 -5.51
C ILE A 34 1.65 -8.27 -6.37
N ASP A 35 2.47 -8.61 -7.37
CA ASP A 35 2.34 -9.86 -8.10
C ASP A 35 2.90 -11.00 -7.23
N GLY A 36 2.01 -11.79 -6.63
CA GLY A 36 2.42 -12.89 -5.75
C GLY A 36 3.15 -14.01 -6.51
N VAL A 37 2.88 -14.20 -7.80
CA VAL A 37 3.49 -15.27 -8.61
C VAL A 37 4.91 -14.87 -9.03
N ALA A 38 5.10 -13.61 -9.38
CA ALA A 38 6.40 -13.08 -9.79
C ALA A 38 7.29 -12.67 -8.60
N SER A 39 6.78 -12.71 -7.36
CA SER A 39 7.53 -12.36 -6.16
C SER A 39 8.33 -13.53 -5.61
N ALA A 40 9.51 -13.21 -5.06
CA ALA A 40 10.35 -14.13 -4.30
C ALA A 40 10.83 -13.42 -3.03
N PRO A 41 9.95 -13.29 -2.01
CA PRO A 41 10.18 -12.42 -0.86
C PRO A 41 11.42 -12.81 -0.06
N THR A 42 12.13 -11.81 0.44
CA THR A 42 13.27 -11.95 1.36
C THR A 42 12.83 -11.73 2.80
N ALA A 43 13.73 -11.94 3.76
CA ALA A 43 13.48 -11.50 5.14
C ALA A 43 13.15 -9.99 5.19
N GLY A 44 12.21 -9.61 6.05
CA GLY A 44 11.76 -8.22 6.19
C GLY A 44 10.75 -7.74 5.14
N TYR A 45 10.17 -8.63 4.33
CA TYR A 45 9.18 -8.24 3.32
C TYR A 45 7.91 -7.64 3.94
N ASP A 46 7.61 -8.00 5.19
CA ASP A 46 6.49 -7.52 5.99
C ASP A 46 6.51 -5.99 6.18
N ASP A 47 7.70 -5.40 6.34
CA ASP A 47 7.85 -3.93 6.40
C ASP A 47 7.34 -3.22 5.13
N TRP A 48 7.32 -3.91 3.99
CA TRP A 48 6.90 -3.38 2.70
C TRP A 48 5.42 -3.66 2.39
N VAL A 49 4.81 -4.60 3.11
CA VAL A 49 3.41 -4.99 2.94
C VAL A 49 2.54 -4.33 4.01
N ASN A 50 2.99 -4.36 5.26
CA ASN A 50 2.33 -3.69 6.38
C ASN A 50 3.35 -3.46 7.51
N PRO A 51 3.97 -2.27 7.60
CA PRO A 51 4.92 -1.96 8.66
C PRO A 51 4.25 -1.75 10.03
N ALA A 52 2.92 -1.79 10.13
CA ALA A 52 2.17 -1.42 11.32
C ALA A 52 2.66 -0.08 11.89
N ASP A 53 2.89 0.00 13.21
CA ASP A 53 3.38 1.22 13.87
C ASP A 53 4.91 1.33 13.90
N LYS A 54 5.64 0.43 13.22
CA LYS A 54 7.10 0.37 13.28
C LYS A 54 7.74 1.70 12.92
N TRP A 55 7.37 2.29 11.80
CA TRP A 55 8.02 3.52 11.32
C TRP A 55 7.49 4.80 11.96
N LYS A 56 6.33 4.70 12.62
CA LYS A 56 5.80 5.77 13.49
C LYS A 56 6.62 5.92 14.77
N THR A 57 7.25 4.83 15.21
CA THR A 57 7.95 4.75 16.51
C THR A 57 9.48 4.61 16.37
N LEU A 58 9.97 4.02 15.29
CA LEU A 58 11.39 3.82 15.02
C LEU A 58 11.88 4.74 13.90
N VAL A 59 13.07 5.29 14.08
CA VAL A 59 13.75 6.08 13.04
C VAL A 59 14.03 5.19 11.84
N HIS A 60 13.50 5.57 10.68
CA HIS A 60 13.73 4.80 9.46
C HIS A 60 15.19 4.96 9.01
N PRO A 61 15.94 3.85 8.79
CA PRO A 61 17.39 3.90 8.60
C PRO A 61 17.83 4.69 7.36
N LEU A 62 17.01 4.75 6.31
CA LEU A 62 17.31 5.51 5.09
C LEU A 62 16.85 6.97 5.14
N VAL A 63 15.94 7.32 6.05
CA VAL A 63 15.31 8.66 6.10
C VAL A 63 15.82 9.47 7.29
N GLY A 64 16.34 8.82 8.34
CA GLY A 64 16.94 9.49 9.49
C GLY A 64 15.94 10.13 10.46
N ARG A 65 14.64 9.87 10.29
CA ARG A 65 13.57 10.27 11.21
C ARG A 65 12.45 9.22 11.26
N THR A 66 11.54 9.35 12.21
CA THR A 66 10.26 8.61 12.15
C THR A 66 9.44 9.12 10.96
N ILE A 67 8.65 8.24 10.39
CA ILE A 67 7.76 8.53 9.27
C ILE A 67 6.38 8.02 9.62
N ASN A 68 5.38 8.88 9.48
CA ASN A 68 4.00 8.48 9.69
C ASN A 68 3.47 7.89 8.38
N VAL A 69 3.72 6.60 8.20
CA VAL A 69 3.32 5.84 7.00
C VAL A 69 2.44 4.69 7.44
N ASP A 70 1.24 4.62 6.86
CA ASP A 70 0.35 3.49 6.96
C ASP A 70 0.40 2.71 5.65
N GLY A 71 1.04 1.54 5.70
CA GLY A 71 1.24 0.68 4.54
C GLY A 71 0.34 -0.54 4.55
N TYR A 72 -0.23 -0.85 3.39
CA TYR A 72 -1.04 -2.05 3.16
C TYR A 72 -0.61 -2.73 1.87
N GLY A 73 -0.68 -4.06 1.81
CA GLY A 73 -0.32 -4.82 0.63
C GLY A 73 -1.47 -5.69 0.15
N ILE A 74 -1.74 -5.64 -1.14
CA ILE A 74 -2.70 -6.50 -1.83
C ILE A 74 -1.90 -7.45 -2.72
N VAL A 75 -1.85 -8.71 -2.33
CA VAL A 75 -1.14 -9.74 -3.09
C VAL A 75 -2.07 -10.34 -4.14
N LYS A 76 -1.72 -10.15 -5.42
CA LYS A 76 -2.38 -10.80 -6.55
C LYS A 76 -2.07 -12.29 -6.52
N ALA A 77 -3.10 -13.08 -6.25
CA ALA A 77 -3.06 -14.53 -6.39
C ALA A 77 -3.13 -14.94 -7.87
N PRO A 78 -2.57 -16.12 -8.25
CA PRO A 78 -2.69 -16.63 -9.59
C PRO A 78 -4.16 -16.81 -10.02
N ASP A 79 -4.45 -16.47 -11.27
CA ASP A 79 -5.78 -16.64 -11.85
C ASP A 79 -6.22 -18.11 -11.84
N GLY A 80 -7.53 -18.34 -11.71
CA GLY A 80 -8.10 -19.69 -11.63
C GLY A 80 -7.94 -20.40 -10.28
N THR A 81 -7.28 -19.78 -9.29
CA THR A 81 -7.21 -20.30 -7.92
C THR A 81 -8.33 -19.73 -7.05
N PRO A 82 -8.76 -20.42 -5.98
CA PRO A 82 -9.72 -19.85 -5.02
C PRO A 82 -9.24 -18.52 -4.40
N ALA A 83 -7.92 -18.37 -4.21
CA ALA A 83 -7.30 -17.16 -3.69
C ALA A 83 -7.45 -15.94 -4.63
N ALA A 84 -7.70 -16.15 -5.93
CA ALA A 84 -7.98 -15.07 -6.87
C ALA A 84 -9.26 -14.31 -6.50
N ASN A 85 -10.27 -14.99 -5.92
CA ASN A 85 -11.48 -14.33 -5.45
C ASN A 85 -11.19 -13.45 -4.23
N THR A 86 -10.38 -13.93 -3.28
CA THR A 86 -9.92 -13.12 -2.15
C THR A 86 -9.16 -11.89 -2.62
N TYR A 87 -8.25 -12.04 -3.59
CA TYR A 87 -7.55 -10.92 -4.21
C TYR A 87 -8.52 -9.90 -4.82
N ARG A 88 -9.49 -10.35 -5.64
CA ARG A 88 -10.49 -9.45 -6.27
C ARG A 88 -11.32 -8.72 -5.24
N SER A 89 -11.76 -9.40 -4.18
CA SER A 89 -12.49 -8.80 -3.07
C SER A 89 -11.65 -7.76 -2.32
N MET A 90 -10.39 -8.06 -2.00
CA MET A 90 -9.50 -7.10 -1.32
C MET A 90 -9.15 -5.91 -2.21
N ARG A 91 -8.86 -6.14 -3.50
CA ARG A 91 -8.63 -5.09 -4.49
C ARG A 91 -9.82 -4.15 -4.57
N GLY A 92 -11.03 -4.69 -4.71
CA GLY A 92 -12.26 -3.90 -4.77
C GLY A 92 -12.57 -3.17 -3.46
N TYR A 93 -12.32 -3.81 -2.31
CA TYR A 93 -12.46 -3.15 -1.00
C TYR A 93 -11.56 -1.94 -0.86
N TRP A 94 -10.29 -2.06 -1.23
CA TRP A 94 -9.33 -0.95 -1.11
C TRP A 94 -9.57 0.14 -2.16
N ASP A 95 -9.85 -0.23 -3.41
CA ASP A 95 -10.23 0.74 -4.45
C ASP A 95 -11.46 1.53 -4.01
N ASP A 96 -12.44 0.78 -3.50
CA ASP A 96 -13.55 1.18 -2.66
C ASP A 96 -13.24 2.29 -1.65
N TRP A 97 -12.43 1.89 -0.67
CA TRP A 97 -12.00 2.70 0.46
C TRP A 97 -11.33 4.01 0.03
N TRP A 98 -10.46 3.96 -0.97
CA TRP A 98 -9.77 5.14 -1.48
C TRP A 98 -10.66 6.04 -2.34
N GLN A 99 -11.68 5.49 -3.01
CA GLN A 99 -12.57 6.22 -3.90
C GLN A 99 -13.87 6.70 -3.26
N ARG A 100 -14.27 6.29 -2.05
CA ARG A 100 -15.47 6.87 -1.41
C ARG A 100 -15.19 8.26 -0.84
N CYS A 101 -16.17 9.16 -0.95
CA CYS A 101 -16.26 10.29 -0.02
C CYS A 101 -16.34 9.74 1.39
N ARG A 102 -15.50 10.23 2.31
CA ARG A 102 -15.65 9.87 3.71
C ARG A 102 -16.99 10.45 4.18
N SER A 103 -17.65 9.81 5.14
CA SER A 103 -18.92 10.26 5.73
C SER A 103 -18.81 11.56 6.55
N THR A 104 -17.76 12.35 6.30
CA THR A 104 -17.40 13.63 6.92
C THR A 104 -18.03 14.83 6.21
N GLY A 105 -18.85 14.61 5.17
CA GLY A 105 -19.56 15.68 4.45
C GLY A 105 -18.83 16.22 3.22
N GLU A 106 -17.82 15.52 2.73
CA GLU A 106 -17.14 15.85 1.47
C GLU A 106 -18.02 15.47 0.26
N GLU A 107 -18.26 16.41 -0.65
CA GLU A 107 -19.09 16.19 -1.85
C GLU A 107 -18.40 15.35 -2.92
N MET A 108 -17.05 15.35 -2.94
CA MET A 108 -16.25 14.61 -3.91
C MET A 108 -15.22 13.74 -3.21
N SER A 109 -15.02 12.55 -3.77
CA SER A 109 -13.95 11.68 -3.34
C SER A 109 -12.60 12.32 -3.63
N LYS A 110 -11.69 12.23 -2.67
CA LYS A 110 -10.30 12.63 -2.85
C LYS A 110 -9.58 11.72 -3.85
N GLY A 111 -10.02 10.46 -3.97
CA GLY A 111 -9.33 9.44 -4.74
C GLY A 111 -7.94 9.14 -4.18
N TYR A 112 -7.08 8.62 -5.05
CA TYR A 112 -5.68 8.32 -4.75
C TYR A 112 -4.81 8.55 -5.98
N VAL A 113 -3.51 8.69 -5.77
CA VAL A 113 -2.53 8.71 -6.86
C VAL A 113 -2.06 7.28 -7.11
N GLU A 114 -2.28 6.76 -8.32
CA GLU A 114 -1.71 5.48 -8.74
C GLU A 114 -0.37 5.67 -9.47
N VAL A 115 0.66 4.95 -9.02
CA VAL A 115 1.96 4.86 -9.67
C VAL A 115 2.16 3.43 -10.17
N VAL A 116 2.39 3.23 -11.47
CA VAL A 116 2.45 1.91 -12.14
C VAL A 116 3.88 1.62 -12.65
N PHE A 117 4.32 0.36 -12.61
CA PHE A 117 5.68 -0.10 -12.99
C PHE A 117 5.71 -1.21 -14.04
#